data_AF-G5LTU8-F1
#
_entry.id   AF-G5LTU8-F1
#
_cell.length_a   1.000
_cell.length_b   1.000
_cell.length_c   1.000
_cell.angle_alpha   90.00
_cell.angle_beta   90.00
_cell.angle_gamma   90.00
#
_symmetry.space_group_name_H-M   'P 1'
#
loop_
_entity.id
_entity.type
_entity.pdbx_description
1 polymer ?
#
loop_
_entity_poly.entity_id
_entity_poly.type
_entity_poly.pdbx_seq_one_letter_code
_entity_poly.pdbx_strand_id
1 'polypeptide(L)'
;MSQWQYHEELWLRGDESAKEHVLDAMGLVRHALMLFGGIVPRKASTHLRDLLTQAEATMTSAVSAVTAVYSTQTAMAKLSLTEWLVTKAWQPFLHAKAQAKMADSFKRFADIHLSRHAAELKKVFGQPLGDKYRDQLPRLTRDIDSVLLLAGYYDAMIAQAWLENWQGLRHAILTGQRIEIEHFRNEAINQQPFWLHSGKR
;
A
#
# COMPACT_ATOMS: atom_id res chain seq x y z
N MET A 1 3.18 9.77 -4.26
CA MET A 1 2.95 11.22 -4.45
C MET A 1 2.08 11.49 -5.65
N SER A 2 2.40 11.01 -6.85
CA SER A 2 1.61 11.29 -8.06
C SER A 2 0.14 10.85 -7.95
N GLN A 3 -0.12 9.66 -7.40
CA GLN A 3 -1.49 9.17 -7.15
C GLN A 3 -2.28 10.10 -6.23
N TRP A 4 -1.68 10.54 -5.12
CA TRP A 4 -2.31 11.50 -4.20
C TRP A 4 -2.67 12.80 -4.94
N GLN A 5 -1.71 13.44 -5.61
CA GLN A 5 -1.98 14.71 -6.31
C GLN A 5 -3.05 14.58 -7.40
N TYR A 6 -3.05 13.49 -8.15
CA TYR A 6 -4.03 13.24 -9.20
C TYR A 6 -5.46 13.12 -8.63
N HIS A 7 -5.66 12.27 -7.63
CA HIS A 7 -6.98 12.07 -7.04
C HIS A 7 -7.45 13.26 -6.19
N GLU A 8 -6.51 14.01 -5.60
CA GLU A 8 -6.85 15.25 -4.90
C GLU A 8 -7.41 16.31 -5.86
N GLU A 9 -6.82 16.46 -7.05
CA GLU A 9 -7.33 17.37 -8.08
C GLU A 9 -8.73 16.95 -8.57
N LEU A 10 -8.96 15.65 -8.78
CA LEU A 10 -10.28 15.14 -9.14
C LEU A 10 -11.32 15.42 -8.04
N TRP A 11 -10.94 15.19 -6.78
CA TRP A 11 -11.84 15.44 -5.65
C TRP A 11 -12.20 16.93 -5.53
N LEU A 12 -11.23 17.82 -5.67
CA LEU A 12 -11.47 19.28 -5.72
C LEU A 12 -12.39 19.70 -6.87
N ARG A 13 -12.38 18.96 -7.98
CA ARG A 13 -13.25 19.19 -9.15
C ARG A 13 -14.64 18.57 -9.03
N GLY A 14 -14.96 17.95 -7.88
CA GLY A 14 -16.29 17.43 -7.58
C GLY A 14 -16.46 15.93 -7.80
N ASP A 15 -15.39 15.18 -8.08
CA ASP A 15 -15.46 13.71 -8.05
C ASP A 15 -15.34 13.20 -6.61
N GLU A 16 -16.49 12.99 -5.96
CA GLU A 16 -16.52 12.50 -4.57
C GLU A 16 -15.94 11.10 -4.40
N SER A 17 -15.90 10.28 -5.46
CA SER A 17 -15.27 8.94 -5.39
C SER A 17 -13.76 9.03 -5.23
N ALA A 18 -13.14 10.13 -5.69
CA ALA A 18 -11.70 10.34 -5.61
C ALA A 18 -11.20 10.50 -4.16
N LYS A 19 -12.07 10.84 -3.19
CA LYS A 19 -11.71 10.89 -1.76
C LYS A 19 -11.10 9.57 -1.27
N GLU A 20 -11.70 8.44 -1.63
CA GLU A 20 -11.21 7.12 -1.23
C GLU A 20 -9.81 6.87 -1.83
N HIS A 21 -9.61 7.26 -3.09
CA HIS A 21 -8.32 7.11 -3.75
C HIS A 21 -7.22 8.03 -3.20
N VAL A 22 -7.57 9.21 -2.67
CA VAL A 22 -6.62 10.05 -1.91
C VAL A 22 -6.16 9.31 -0.65
N LEU A 23 -7.10 8.74 0.13
CA LEU A 23 -6.78 7.98 1.33
C LEU A 23 -5.95 6.72 1.01
N ASP A 24 -6.28 6.01 -0.06
CA ASP A 24 -5.49 4.87 -0.56
C ASP A 24 -4.06 5.30 -0.92
N ALA A 25 -3.88 6.45 -1.59
CA ALA A 25 -2.56 6.97 -1.92
C ALA A 25 -1.74 7.35 -0.67
N MET A 26 -2.37 7.87 0.39
CA MET A 26 -1.73 8.11 1.68
C MET A 26 -1.36 6.78 2.38
N GLY A 27 -2.27 5.79 2.33
CA GLY A 27 -2.02 4.43 2.80
C GLY A 27 -0.82 3.79 2.11
N LEU A 28 -0.71 3.92 0.79
CA LEU A 28 0.41 3.44 -0.01
C LEU A 28 1.75 4.03 0.44
N VAL A 29 1.79 5.30 0.84
CA VAL A 29 3.00 5.92 1.42
C VAL A 29 3.40 5.21 2.71
N ARG A 30 2.45 4.90 3.60
CA ARG A 30 2.72 4.16 4.83
C ARG A 30 3.18 2.73 4.54
N HIS A 31 2.54 2.05 3.59
CA HIS A 31 2.91 0.69 3.20
C HIS A 31 4.32 0.64 2.58
N ALA A 32 4.69 1.62 1.76
CA ALA A 32 6.06 1.78 1.25
C ALA A 32 7.07 1.97 2.40
N LEU A 33 6.78 2.85 3.36
CA LEU A 33 7.64 3.04 4.55
C LEU A 33 7.80 1.74 5.36
N MET A 34 6.76 0.91 5.46
CA MET A 34 6.83 -0.40 6.12
C MET A 34 7.66 -1.41 5.31
N LEU A 35 7.43 -1.48 3.99
CA LEU A 35 8.14 -2.38 3.08
C LEU A 35 9.65 -2.18 3.14
N PHE A 36 10.10 -0.93 3.14
CA PHE A 36 11.52 -0.57 3.25
C PHE A 36 12.02 -0.47 4.70
N GLY A 37 11.20 -0.77 5.70
CA GLY A 37 11.54 -0.63 7.13
C GLY A 37 12.68 -1.53 7.62
N GLY A 38 12.99 -2.61 6.89
CA GLY A 38 14.16 -3.46 7.13
C GLY A 38 15.50 -2.84 6.70
N ILE A 39 15.46 -1.69 6.01
CA ILE A 39 16.61 -0.93 5.53
C ILE A 39 16.57 0.49 6.11
N VAL A 40 15.45 1.20 5.95
CA VAL A 40 15.22 2.56 6.45
C VAL A 40 14.62 2.48 7.86
N PRO A 41 15.31 2.97 8.90
CA PRO A 41 14.80 2.88 10.27
C PRO A 41 13.50 3.67 10.47
N ARG A 42 12.58 3.15 11.29
CA ARG A 42 11.28 3.79 11.61
C ARG A 42 11.40 5.25 12.10
N LYS A 43 12.50 5.59 12.76
CA LYS A 43 12.79 6.95 13.25
C LYS A 43 13.01 7.97 12.13
N ALA A 44 13.41 7.53 10.93
CA ALA A 44 13.64 8.40 9.77
C ALA A 44 12.33 9.00 9.19
N SER A 45 11.17 8.48 9.59
CA SER A 45 9.86 8.92 9.10
C SER A 45 8.89 9.28 10.23
N THR A 46 9.37 9.52 11.46
CA THR A 46 8.48 9.80 12.62
C THR A 46 7.59 11.01 12.40
N HIS A 47 8.19 12.15 12.05
CA HIS A 47 7.43 13.39 11.81
C HIS A 47 6.48 13.25 10.61
N LEU A 48 6.97 12.72 9.49
CA LEU A 48 6.15 12.47 8.30
C LEU A 48 4.92 11.58 8.63
N ARG A 49 5.10 10.49 9.35
CA ARG A 49 4.00 9.57 9.71
C ARG A 49 2.97 10.23 10.62
N ASP A 50 3.39 11.15 11.49
CA ASP A 50 2.49 11.91 12.37
C ASP A 50 1.65 12.90 11.56
N LEU A 51 2.26 13.65 10.65
CA LEU A 51 1.54 14.56 9.75
C LEU A 51 0.55 13.82 8.84
N LEU A 52 0.93 12.65 8.31
CA LEU A 52 -0.01 11.81 7.55
C LEU A 52 -1.23 11.41 8.38
N THR A 53 -1.07 11.15 9.68
CA THR A 53 -2.18 10.77 10.57
C THR A 53 -3.13 11.94 10.79
N GLN A 54 -2.58 13.13 10.99
CA GLN A 54 -3.36 14.35 11.13
C GLN A 54 -4.14 14.65 9.84
N ALA A 55 -3.49 14.53 8.67
CA ALA A 55 -4.13 14.76 7.38
C ALA A 55 -5.25 13.73 7.08
N GLU A 56 -5.02 12.43 7.35
CA GLU A 56 -6.05 11.38 7.19
C GLU A 56 -7.27 11.64 8.08
N ALA A 57 -7.04 12.04 9.34
CA ALA A 57 -8.12 12.39 10.26
C ALA A 57 -8.94 13.58 9.73
N THR A 58 -8.26 14.65 9.28
CA THR A 58 -8.92 15.81 8.68
C THR A 58 -9.75 15.42 7.46
N MET A 59 -9.20 14.64 6.52
CA MET A 59 -9.93 14.20 5.32
C MET A 59 -11.13 13.31 5.66
N THR A 60 -11.01 12.44 6.66
CA THR A 60 -12.10 11.57 7.09
C THR A 60 -13.26 12.38 7.67
N SER A 61 -12.97 13.37 8.52
CA SER A 61 -13.99 14.19 9.19
C SER A 61 -14.52 15.38 8.38
N ALA A 62 -13.88 15.73 7.27
CA ALA A 62 -14.21 16.94 6.54
C ALA A 62 -15.59 16.87 5.86
N VAL A 63 -16.31 17.99 5.93
CA VAL A 63 -17.63 18.18 5.29
C VAL A 63 -17.53 18.60 3.83
N SER A 64 -16.36 19.02 3.34
CA SER A 64 -16.11 19.35 1.93
C SER A 64 -14.67 19.06 1.51
N ALA A 65 -14.47 18.78 0.22
CA ALA A 65 -13.15 18.61 -0.39
C ALA A 65 -12.27 19.85 -0.18
N VAL A 66 -12.81 21.05 -0.43
CA VAL A 66 -12.10 22.33 -0.30
C VAL A 66 -11.54 22.50 1.11
N THR A 67 -12.35 22.27 2.15
CA THR A 67 -11.89 22.39 3.54
C THR A 67 -10.84 21.34 3.89
N ALA A 68 -10.99 20.10 3.41
CA ALA A 68 -10.03 19.04 3.68
C ALA A 68 -8.67 19.30 3.03
N VAL A 69 -8.69 19.63 1.73
CA VAL A 69 -7.50 19.73 0.88
C VAL A 69 -6.69 20.98 1.19
N TYR A 70 -7.35 22.13 1.41
CA TYR A 70 -6.67 23.37 1.78
C TYR A 70 -6.38 23.50 3.28
N SER A 71 -6.60 22.45 4.08
CA SER A 71 -6.23 22.46 5.49
C SER A 71 -4.71 22.51 5.69
N THR A 72 -4.28 23.10 6.80
CA THR A 72 -2.87 23.10 7.20
C THR A 72 -2.33 21.68 7.37
N GLN A 73 -3.15 20.75 7.90
CA GLN A 73 -2.77 19.36 8.09
C GLN A 73 -2.41 18.68 6.76
N THR A 74 -3.27 18.81 5.74
CA THR A 74 -3.00 18.27 4.40
C THR A 74 -1.79 18.94 3.77
N ALA A 75 -1.70 20.27 3.82
CA ALA A 75 -0.58 21.02 3.25
C ALA A 75 0.77 20.62 3.87
N MET A 76 0.85 20.53 5.19
CA MET A 76 2.06 20.11 5.90
C MET A 76 2.44 18.67 5.59
N ALA A 77 1.49 17.74 5.55
CA ALA A 77 1.76 16.34 5.23
C ALA A 77 2.32 16.19 3.81
N LYS A 78 1.74 16.88 2.81
CA LYS A 78 2.25 16.86 1.43
C LYS A 78 3.62 17.49 1.31
N LEU A 79 3.84 18.65 1.95
CA LEU A 79 5.15 19.31 1.92
C LEU A 79 6.23 18.43 2.57
N SER A 80 5.93 17.84 3.73
CA SER A 80 6.83 16.93 4.43
C SER A 80 7.17 15.70 3.59
N LEU A 81 6.19 15.11 2.88
CA LEU A 81 6.43 13.99 1.98
C LEU A 81 7.32 14.39 0.79
N THR A 82 7.03 15.53 0.17
CA THR A 82 7.83 16.06 -0.95
C THR A 82 9.26 16.32 -0.51
N GLU A 83 9.46 17.03 0.60
CA GLU A 83 10.78 17.31 1.17
C GLU A 83 11.53 16.01 1.46
N TRP A 84 10.89 15.06 2.14
CA TRP A 84 11.50 13.78 2.50
C TRP A 84 11.99 12.99 1.28
N LEU A 85 11.20 13.01 0.19
CA LEU A 85 11.54 12.36 -1.09
C LEU A 85 12.67 13.07 -1.84
N VAL A 86 12.54 14.40 -2.03
CA VAL A 86 13.48 15.19 -2.83
C VAL A 86 14.86 15.28 -2.17
N THR A 87 14.89 15.45 -0.85
CA THR A 87 16.15 15.54 -0.08
C THR A 87 16.75 14.17 0.24
N LYS A 88 16.06 13.07 -0.09
CA LYS A 88 16.44 11.71 0.27
C LYS A 88 16.69 11.58 1.78
N ALA A 89 15.79 12.12 2.58
CA ALA A 89 15.95 12.29 4.04
C ALA A 89 16.22 11.00 4.82
N TRP A 90 16.03 9.82 4.22
CA TRP A 90 16.43 8.54 4.79
C TRP A 90 17.96 8.32 4.82
N GLN A 91 18.73 8.93 3.92
CA GLN A 91 20.15 8.63 3.74
C GLN A 91 21.01 8.78 5.02
N PRO A 92 20.88 9.87 5.82
CA PRO A 92 21.67 10.02 7.04
C PRO A 92 21.38 8.95 8.11
N PHE A 93 20.27 8.21 8.00
CA PHE A 93 19.89 7.16 8.94
C PHE A 93 20.46 5.78 8.58
N LEU A 94 21.09 5.63 7.41
CA LEU A 94 21.59 4.35 6.93
C LEU A 94 23.01 4.09 7.45
N HIS A 95 23.17 3.03 8.24
CA HIS A 95 24.47 2.47 8.61
C HIS A 95 25.03 1.61 7.46
N ALA A 96 26.32 1.23 7.51
CA ALA A 96 27.01 0.52 6.43
C ALA A 96 26.24 -0.71 5.87
N LYS A 97 25.68 -1.55 6.74
CA LYS A 97 24.88 -2.72 6.33
C LYS A 97 23.56 -2.32 5.63
N ALA A 98 22.89 -1.26 6.07
CA ALA A 98 21.69 -0.76 5.41
C ALA A 98 22.02 -0.09 4.06
N GLN A 99 23.14 0.64 3.98
CA GLN A 99 23.63 1.21 2.73
C GLN A 99 23.93 0.11 1.70
N ALA A 100 24.63 -0.95 2.11
CA ALA A 100 24.90 -2.10 1.25
C ALA A 100 23.62 -2.76 0.73
N LYS A 101 22.61 -2.97 1.59
CA LYS A 101 21.29 -3.49 1.18
C LYS A 101 20.56 -2.56 0.22
N MET A 102 20.63 -1.24 0.46
CA MET A 102 20.00 -0.23 -0.40
C MET A 102 20.64 -0.18 -1.79
N ALA A 103 21.93 -0.47 -1.88
CA ALA A 103 22.69 -0.52 -3.13
C ALA A 103 22.60 -1.88 -3.87
N ASP A 104 22.00 -2.90 -3.25
CA ASP A 104 21.84 -4.23 -3.84
C ASP A 104 20.65 -4.28 -4.83
N SER A 105 20.50 -5.41 -5.53
CA SER A 105 19.48 -5.62 -6.56
C SER A 105 18.05 -5.49 -6.00
N PHE A 106 17.32 -4.49 -6.48
CA PHE A 106 15.89 -4.34 -6.19
C PHE A 106 15.07 -5.56 -6.67
N LYS A 107 15.46 -6.21 -7.78
CA LYS A 107 14.81 -7.43 -8.26
C LYS A 107 14.89 -8.56 -7.24
N ARG A 108 16.07 -8.80 -6.66
CA ARG A 108 16.23 -9.83 -5.60
C ARG A 108 15.47 -9.47 -4.34
N PHE A 109 15.45 -8.19 -3.97
CA PHE A 109 14.63 -7.69 -2.87
C PHE A 109 13.14 -7.97 -3.12
N ALA A 110 12.64 -7.69 -4.33
CA ALA A 110 11.26 -7.91 -4.71
C ALA A 110 10.84 -9.38 -4.63
N ASP A 111 11.61 -10.32 -5.19
CA ASP A 111 11.29 -11.75 -5.15
C ASP A 111 11.13 -12.28 -3.71
N ILE A 112 12.02 -11.84 -2.82
CA ILE A 112 11.99 -12.20 -1.40
C ILE A 112 10.73 -11.64 -0.74
N HIS A 113 10.43 -10.36 -0.98
CA HIS A 113 9.29 -9.70 -0.34
C HIS A 113 7.93 -10.14 -0.92
N LEU A 114 7.82 -10.39 -2.23
CA LEU A 114 6.64 -10.99 -2.85
C LEU A 114 6.29 -12.32 -2.17
N SER A 115 7.28 -13.19 -1.96
CA SER A 115 7.10 -14.46 -1.26
C SER A 115 6.62 -14.28 0.19
N ARG A 116 7.11 -13.25 0.90
CA ARG A 116 6.68 -12.94 2.28
C ARG A 116 5.23 -12.45 2.33
N HIS A 117 4.85 -11.50 1.48
CA HIS A 117 3.49 -10.97 1.44
C HIS A 117 2.49 -12.03 0.98
N ALA A 118 2.84 -12.88 0.01
CA ALA A 118 2.02 -14.00 -0.41
C ALA A 118 1.81 -15.03 0.72
N ALA A 119 2.84 -15.29 1.53
CA ALA A 119 2.72 -16.17 2.70
C ALA A 119 1.79 -15.59 3.76
N GLU A 120 1.86 -14.28 4.03
CA GLU A 120 0.94 -13.60 4.95
C GLU A 120 -0.50 -13.62 4.44
N LEU A 121 -0.72 -13.32 3.16
CA LEU A 121 -2.03 -13.42 2.51
C LEU A 121 -2.61 -14.83 2.63
N LYS A 122 -1.82 -15.86 2.28
CA LYS A 122 -2.26 -17.25 2.37
C LYS A 122 -2.54 -17.70 3.81
N LYS A 123 -1.75 -17.24 4.77
CA LYS A 123 -1.95 -17.54 6.19
C LYS A 123 -3.27 -16.97 6.72
N VAL A 124 -3.65 -15.79 6.26
CA VAL A 124 -4.84 -15.08 6.77
C VAL A 124 -6.11 -15.49 6.02
N PHE A 125 -6.04 -15.58 4.70
CA PHE A 125 -7.20 -15.82 3.82
C PHE A 125 -7.30 -17.28 3.33
N GLY A 126 -6.43 -18.17 3.82
CA GLY A 126 -6.44 -19.59 3.46
C GLY A 126 -7.68 -20.34 3.95
N GLN A 127 -8.44 -19.78 4.89
CA GLN A 127 -9.70 -20.31 5.38
C GLN A 127 -10.77 -19.21 5.41
N PRO A 128 -12.06 -19.55 5.35
CA PRO A 128 -13.14 -18.59 5.53
C PRO A 128 -13.08 -17.88 6.89
N LEU A 129 -13.28 -16.56 6.92
CA LEU A 129 -13.21 -15.74 8.15
C LEU A 129 -14.57 -15.35 8.74
N GLY A 130 -15.68 -15.66 8.04
CA GLY A 130 -17.03 -15.27 8.46
C GLY A 130 -17.13 -13.76 8.68
N ASP A 131 -17.67 -13.31 9.81
CA ASP A 131 -17.85 -11.88 10.07
C ASP A 131 -16.54 -11.11 10.32
N LYS A 132 -15.39 -11.80 10.42
CA LYS A 132 -14.08 -11.19 10.74
C LYS A 132 -13.30 -10.69 9.53
N TYR A 133 -13.87 -10.74 8.32
CA TYR A 133 -13.18 -10.26 7.11
C TYR A 133 -12.82 -8.77 7.19
N ARG A 134 -13.72 -7.93 7.71
CA ARG A 134 -13.50 -6.48 7.82
C ARG A 134 -12.29 -6.13 8.70
N ASP A 135 -12.04 -6.91 9.75
CA ASP A 135 -10.89 -6.73 10.64
C ASP A 135 -9.55 -6.93 9.92
N GLN A 136 -9.54 -7.67 8.81
CA GLN A 136 -8.34 -7.96 8.03
C GLN A 136 -8.10 -6.97 6.87
N LEU A 137 -9.01 -6.02 6.62
CA LEU A 137 -8.85 -5.01 5.55
C LEU A 137 -7.51 -4.25 5.61
N PRO A 138 -7.02 -3.78 6.78
CA PRO A 138 -5.74 -3.10 6.85
C PRO A 138 -4.57 -3.99 6.40
N ARG A 139 -4.63 -5.29 6.71
CA ARG A 139 -3.59 -6.24 6.33
C ARG A 139 -3.66 -6.58 4.85
N LEU A 140 -4.86 -6.85 4.33
CA LEU A 140 -5.09 -7.13 2.91
C LEU A 140 -4.62 -5.97 2.04
N THR A 141 -5.03 -4.74 2.38
CA THR A 141 -4.66 -3.53 1.63
C THR A 141 -3.15 -3.32 1.63
N ARG A 142 -2.48 -3.48 2.79
CA ARG A 142 -1.02 -3.42 2.88
C ARG A 142 -0.32 -4.42 1.97
N ASP A 143 -0.78 -5.66 1.97
CA ASP A 143 -0.13 -6.73 1.21
C ASP A 143 -0.39 -6.58 -0.31
N ILE A 144 -1.57 -6.11 -0.73
CA ILE A 144 -1.86 -5.71 -2.12
C ILE A 144 -0.93 -4.58 -2.56
N ASP A 145 -0.85 -3.50 -1.78
CA ASP A 145 0.02 -2.36 -2.07
C ASP A 145 1.49 -2.75 -2.15
N SER A 146 1.93 -3.63 -1.25
CA SER A 146 3.29 -4.12 -1.26
C SER A 146 3.58 -4.94 -2.51
N VAL A 147 2.67 -5.80 -2.96
CA VAL A 147 2.84 -6.54 -4.21
C VAL A 147 2.86 -5.60 -5.42
N LEU A 148 1.98 -4.59 -5.47
CA LEU A 148 1.98 -3.54 -6.51
C LEU A 148 3.34 -2.85 -6.64
N LEU A 149 3.98 -2.51 -5.51
CA LEU A 149 5.30 -1.87 -5.50
C LEU A 149 6.45 -2.79 -5.94
N LEU A 150 6.26 -4.11 -5.91
CA LEU A 150 7.32 -5.11 -6.13
C LEU A 150 7.22 -5.83 -7.47
N ALA A 151 6.05 -5.87 -8.10
CA ALA A 151 5.78 -6.70 -9.27
C ALA A 151 6.41 -6.21 -10.58
N GLY A 152 7.02 -5.01 -10.61
CA GLY A 152 7.43 -4.31 -11.84
C GLY A 152 8.52 -4.98 -12.71
N TYR A 153 9.11 -6.09 -12.28
CA TYR A 153 10.05 -6.89 -13.11
C TYR A 153 9.39 -8.02 -13.89
N TYR A 154 8.10 -8.26 -13.68
CA TYR A 154 7.35 -9.34 -14.29
C TYR A 154 6.39 -8.81 -15.37
N ASP A 155 5.85 -9.71 -16.17
CA ASP A 155 4.82 -9.36 -17.15
C ASP A 155 3.64 -8.66 -16.45
N ALA A 156 3.32 -7.46 -16.92
CA ALA A 156 2.33 -6.60 -16.28
C ALA A 156 0.93 -7.22 -16.31
N MET A 157 0.56 -7.93 -17.37
CA MET A 157 -0.74 -8.58 -17.48
C MET A 157 -0.84 -9.75 -16.50
N ILE A 158 0.20 -10.58 -16.41
CA ILE A 158 0.23 -11.72 -15.48
C ILE A 158 0.21 -11.24 -14.02
N ALA A 159 1.01 -10.23 -13.69
CA ALA A 159 1.05 -9.66 -12.34
C ALA A 159 -0.29 -9.01 -11.96
N GLN A 160 -0.90 -8.28 -12.90
CA GLN A 160 -2.18 -7.63 -12.69
C GLN A 160 -3.31 -8.66 -12.51
N ALA A 161 -3.38 -9.70 -13.35
CA ALA A 161 -4.35 -10.78 -13.19
C ALA A 161 -4.23 -11.47 -11.82
N TRP A 162 -3.01 -11.64 -11.31
CA TRP A 162 -2.80 -12.19 -9.96
C TRP A 162 -3.30 -11.24 -8.86
N LEU A 163 -3.10 -9.93 -9.03
CA LEU A 163 -3.55 -8.89 -8.10
C LEU A 163 -5.06 -8.70 -8.13
N GLU A 164 -5.71 -8.84 -9.29
CA GLU A 164 -7.15 -8.64 -9.48
C GLU A 164 -7.99 -9.51 -8.54
N ASN A 165 -7.59 -10.76 -8.29
CA ASN A 165 -8.30 -11.62 -7.33
C ASN A 165 -8.25 -11.06 -5.90
N TRP A 166 -7.10 -10.51 -5.48
CA TRP A 166 -6.97 -9.89 -4.15
C TRP A 166 -7.69 -8.53 -4.07
N GLN A 167 -7.68 -7.76 -5.15
CA GLN A 167 -8.39 -6.49 -5.25
C GLN A 167 -9.91 -6.72 -5.25
N GLY A 168 -10.39 -7.73 -5.96
CA GLY A 168 -11.78 -8.19 -5.94
C GLY A 168 -12.20 -8.61 -4.53
N LEU A 169 -11.36 -9.38 -3.82
CA LEU A 169 -11.60 -9.71 -2.42
C LEU A 169 -11.70 -8.45 -1.54
N ARG A 170 -10.76 -7.50 -1.67
CA ARG A 170 -10.79 -6.22 -0.93
C ARG A 170 -12.10 -5.48 -1.17
N HIS A 171 -12.50 -5.33 -2.43
CA HIS A 171 -13.73 -4.65 -2.83
C HIS A 171 -14.98 -5.35 -2.27
N ALA A 172 -15.05 -6.67 -2.36
CA ALA A 172 -16.17 -7.47 -1.84
C ALA A 172 -16.30 -7.34 -0.32
N ILE A 173 -15.20 -7.29 0.43
CA ILE A 173 -15.21 -7.07 1.89
C ILE A 173 -15.71 -5.67 2.25
N LEU A 174 -15.26 -4.62 1.53
CA LEU A 174 -15.68 -3.24 1.75
C LEU A 174 -17.20 -3.08 1.55
N THR A 175 -17.71 -3.64 0.44
CA THR A 175 -19.12 -3.56 0.03
C THR A 175 -20.03 -4.61 0.67
N GLY A 176 -19.49 -5.58 1.41
CA GLY A 176 -20.27 -6.60 2.14
C GLY A 176 -20.86 -7.71 1.25
N GLN A 177 -20.27 -7.96 0.08
CA GLN A 177 -20.75 -8.94 -0.90
C GLN A 177 -20.32 -10.37 -0.51
N ARG A 178 -21.08 -11.04 0.37
CA ARG A 178 -20.71 -12.35 0.96
C ARG A 178 -20.36 -13.43 -0.05
N ILE A 179 -21.10 -13.52 -1.17
CA ILE A 179 -20.84 -14.50 -2.23
C ILE A 179 -19.50 -14.20 -2.91
N GLU A 180 -19.27 -12.94 -3.27
CA GLU A 180 -18.04 -12.52 -3.95
C GLU A 180 -16.81 -12.61 -3.05
N ILE A 181 -16.96 -12.40 -1.74
CA ILE A 181 -15.86 -12.61 -0.77
C ILE A 181 -15.33 -14.04 -0.88
N GLU A 182 -16.19 -15.05 -0.85
CA GLU A 182 -15.74 -16.44 -0.94
C GLU A 182 -15.26 -16.81 -2.34
N HIS A 183 -15.87 -16.26 -3.39
CA HIS A 183 -15.40 -16.43 -4.77
C HIS A 183 -13.97 -15.93 -4.93
N PHE A 184 -13.72 -14.65 -4.68
CA PHE A 184 -12.39 -14.05 -4.83
C PHE A 184 -11.36 -14.64 -3.85
N ARG A 185 -11.76 -15.00 -2.64
CA ARG A 185 -10.84 -15.69 -1.70
C ARG A 185 -10.36 -17.03 -2.28
N ASN A 186 -11.27 -17.83 -2.83
CA ASN A 186 -10.92 -19.12 -3.43
C ASN A 186 -10.00 -18.94 -4.64
N GLU A 187 -10.33 -18.03 -5.57
CA GLU A 187 -9.48 -17.72 -6.72
C GLU A 187 -8.10 -17.24 -6.29
N ALA A 188 -8.04 -16.31 -5.34
CA ALA A 188 -6.80 -15.72 -4.83
C ALA A 188 -5.87 -16.73 -4.12
N ILE A 189 -6.42 -17.76 -3.49
CA ILE A 189 -5.65 -18.82 -2.82
C ILE A 189 -5.18 -19.91 -3.79
N ASN A 190 -5.94 -20.15 -4.87
CA ASN A 190 -5.66 -21.20 -5.85
C ASN A 190 -4.68 -20.74 -6.96
N GLN A 191 -4.58 -19.44 -7.21
CA GLN A 191 -3.64 -18.91 -8.20
C GLN A 191 -2.16 -19.15 -7.84
N GLN A 192 -1.35 -19.42 -8.86
CA GLN A 192 0.08 -19.66 -8.69
C GLN A 192 0.89 -18.35 -8.62
N PRO A 193 2.03 -18.34 -7.90
CA PRO A 193 2.97 -17.22 -7.95
C PRO A 193 3.54 -16.99 -9.36
N PHE A 194 3.56 -15.72 -9.77
CA PHE A 194 4.16 -15.29 -11.03
C PHE A 194 5.66 -14.96 -10.93
N TRP A 195 6.20 -14.87 -9.71
CA TRP A 195 7.60 -14.52 -9.47
C TRP A 195 8.52 -15.74 -9.29
N LEU A 196 9.83 -15.50 -9.32
CA LEU A 196 10.84 -16.50 -8.98
C LEU A 196 10.84 -16.74 -7.47
N HIS A 197 10.57 -17.97 -7.05
CA HIS A 197 10.60 -18.39 -5.64
C HIS A 197 11.31 -19.73 -5.47
N SER A 198 11.77 -20.03 -4.26
CA SER A 198 12.57 -21.24 -3.95
C SER A 198 11.86 -22.57 -4.18
N GLY A 199 10.57 -22.56 -4.50
CA GLY A 199 9.78 -23.74 -4.85
C GLY A 199 9.70 -24.04 -6.36
N LYS A 200 10.21 -23.13 -7.21
CA LYS A 200 10.45 -23.36 -8.63
C LYS A 200 11.97 -23.49 -8.81
N ARG A 201 12.47 -24.73 -8.74
CA ARG A 201 13.76 -25.14 -9.30
C ARG A 201 13.49 -25.94 -10.55
#